data_AF-A0A0K2RCS5-F1
#
_entry.id   AF-A0A0K2RCS5-F1
#
_cell.length_a   1.000
_cell.length_b   1.000
_cell.length_c   1.000
_cell.angle_alpha   90.00
_cell.angle_beta   90.00
_cell.angle_gamma   90.00
#
_symmetry.space_group_name_H-M   'P 1'
#
loop_
_entity.id
_entity.type
_entity.pdbx_description
1 polymer ?
#
loop_
_entity_poly.entity_id
_entity_poly.type
_entity_poly.pdbx_seq_one_letter_code
_entity_poly.pdbx_strand_id
1 'polypeptide(L)'
;MIGASTALPVTIARAATWDPSLEERVGLAIGLETRARGANYSASVCVNLLRHPAWGRAQECYGEDPVLTARMGAAITRGVRVNAMACVKHFALNSMENERFEVDVSVDEHALHEVYLPHFRAVVEAGADSVMSSYNRVRGEYMDVNRALLTDVLRQEWGFSGFVTSDWVFGTHDAFLSLQAGMDVEMPLRLLRARELPAALRNGDLARATVLQSARRILRTCVQHAAAREMEAPTRAVIASPAHRALAHRVAAESIVLLKNETVGAAPLLPLAPTTGHLAVIGRLAARANLGDHGSSRVRPPSTVSPLQGLREALPGVRITTSSGRNERAAAALAAAAETAIVVVGLDQHDEGESVVTGGVDVGVLGRAFASGPLRRVLIGLAHLASRFVRGGDRSSLELRPGDERLIQAVVAANPGPSSC
;
A
#
# COMPACT_ATOMS: atom_id res chain seq x y z
N MET A 1 -10.97 10.57 -6.90
CA MET A 1 -11.10 9.16 -6.45
C MET A 1 -11.68 8.33 -7.60
N ILE A 2 -11.11 7.16 -7.90
CA ILE A 2 -11.49 6.30 -9.05
C ILE A 2 -12.87 5.62 -8.87
N GLY A 3 -13.46 5.61 -7.68
CA GLY A 3 -14.77 5.02 -7.39
C GLY A 3 -14.70 3.51 -7.14
N ALA A 4 -15.83 2.80 -7.22
CA ALA A 4 -15.84 1.37 -6.89
C ALA A 4 -15.08 0.49 -7.92
N SER A 5 -14.23 -0.42 -7.47
CA SER A 5 -13.30 -1.19 -8.33
C SER A 5 -13.02 -2.58 -7.75
N THR A 6 -12.40 -3.47 -8.51
CA THR A 6 -11.92 -4.74 -7.93
C THR A 6 -10.90 -4.45 -6.84
N ALA A 7 -11.13 -4.98 -5.63
CA ALA A 7 -10.12 -4.99 -4.58
C ALA A 7 -9.29 -6.27 -4.73
N LEU A 8 -8.06 -6.13 -5.24
CA LEU A 8 -7.08 -7.20 -5.29
C LEU A 8 -6.43 -7.35 -3.89
N PRO A 9 -5.90 -8.54 -3.53
CA PRO A 9 -5.17 -8.69 -2.28
C PRO A 9 -4.05 -7.65 -2.12
N VAL A 10 -3.78 -7.25 -0.87
CA VAL A 10 -2.70 -6.31 -0.54
C VAL A 10 -1.36 -6.81 -1.08
N THR A 11 -0.43 -5.91 -1.36
CA THR A 11 0.85 -6.22 -2.03
C THR A 11 1.62 -7.33 -1.36
N ILE A 12 1.66 -7.36 -0.04
CA ILE A 12 2.42 -8.40 0.67
C ILE A 12 1.79 -9.79 0.54
N ALA A 13 0.46 -9.86 0.38
CA ALA A 13 -0.23 -11.12 0.04
C ALA A 13 0.09 -11.52 -1.41
N ARG A 14 0.15 -10.55 -2.33
CA ARG A 14 0.55 -10.81 -3.73
C ARG A 14 1.98 -11.33 -3.81
N ALA A 15 2.92 -10.80 -3.03
CA ALA A 15 4.28 -11.32 -2.89
C ALA A 15 4.31 -12.79 -2.45
N ALA A 16 3.43 -13.19 -1.52
CA ALA A 16 3.37 -14.56 -1.01
C ALA A 16 2.99 -15.61 -2.06
N THR A 17 2.54 -15.20 -3.25
CA THR A 17 2.32 -16.09 -4.40
C THR A 17 3.63 -16.51 -5.09
N TRP A 18 4.70 -15.70 -4.96
CA TRP A 18 5.98 -15.86 -5.68
C TRP A 18 5.82 -15.97 -7.21
N ASP A 19 4.74 -15.43 -7.78
CA ASP A 19 4.40 -15.55 -9.20
C ASP A 19 4.37 -14.17 -9.91
N PRO A 20 5.49 -13.75 -10.54
CA PRO A 20 5.53 -12.54 -11.35
C PRO A 20 4.55 -12.55 -12.54
N SER A 21 4.20 -13.72 -13.08
CA SER A 21 3.24 -13.79 -14.20
C SER A 21 1.82 -13.49 -13.72
N LEU A 22 1.46 -13.95 -12.52
CA LEU A 22 0.21 -13.59 -11.87
C LEU A 22 0.16 -12.11 -11.51
N GLU A 23 1.27 -11.54 -11.03
CA GLU A 23 1.35 -10.11 -10.71
C GLU A 23 1.23 -9.21 -11.94
N GLU A 24 1.77 -9.63 -13.09
CA GLU A 24 1.58 -8.90 -14.35
C GLU A 24 0.10 -8.88 -14.78
N ARG A 25 -0.64 -9.98 -14.54
CA ARG A 25 -2.10 -10.02 -14.77
C ARG A 25 -2.86 -9.13 -13.80
N VAL A 26 -2.42 -9.03 -12.54
CA VAL A 26 -2.94 -8.05 -11.57
C VAL A 26 -2.73 -6.63 -12.10
N GLY A 27 -1.53 -6.31 -12.58
CA GLY A 27 -1.22 -5.03 -13.19
C GLY A 27 -2.11 -4.71 -14.38
N LEU A 28 -2.33 -5.67 -15.28
CA LEU A 28 -3.20 -5.52 -16.44
C LEU A 28 -4.64 -5.18 -16.04
N ALA A 29 -5.19 -5.89 -15.04
CA ALA A 29 -6.54 -5.61 -14.52
C ALA A 29 -6.63 -4.20 -13.92
N ILE A 30 -5.64 -3.77 -13.13
CA ILE A 30 -5.57 -2.41 -12.55
C ILE A 30 -5.52 -1.35 -13.65
N GLY A 31 -4.67 -1.54 -14.66
CA GLY A 31 -4.54 -0.63 -15.80
C GLY A 31 -5.86 -0.51 -16.59
N LEU A 32 -6.50 -1.64 -16.89
CA LEU A 32 -7.78 -1.69 -17.60
C LEU A 32 -8.89 -0.95 -16.83
N GLU A 33 -9.06 -1.21 -15.53
CA GLU A 33 -10.08 -0.51 -14.74
C GLU A 33 -9.79 0.99 -14.61
N THR A 34 -8.53 1.36 -14.48
CA THR A 34 -8.08 2.77 -14.45
C THR A 34 -8.48 3.47 -15.74
N ARG A 35 -8.21 2.85 -16.89
CA ARG A 35 -8.52 3.40 -18.21
C ARG A 35 -10.02 3.45 -18.47
N ALA A 36 -10.78 2.43 -18.07
CA ALA A 36 -12.25 2.40 -18.18
C ALA A 36 -12.93 3.50 -17.35
N ARG A 37 -12.22 4.06 -16.36
CA ARG A 37 -12.65 5.20 -15.54
C ARG A 37 -12.25 6.56 -16.12
N GLY A 38 -11.56 6.57 -17.26
CA GLY A 38 -11.06 7.78 -17.91
C GLY A 38 -9.75 8.31 -17.32
N ALA A 39 -9.12 7.59 -16.39
CA ALA A 39 -7.81 7.92 -15.87
C ALA A 39 -6.70 7.32 -16.75
N ASN A 40 -5.51 7.90 -16.72
CA ASN A 40 -4.35 7.48 -17.52
C ASN A 40 -3.07 7.34 -16.70
N TYR A 41 -3.14 7.37 -15.37
CA TYR A 41 -2.01 7.37 -14.47
C TYR A 41 -2.33 6.55 -13.21
N SER A 42 -1.43 5.65 -12.82
CA SER A 42 -1.57 4.78 -11.64
C SER A 42 -0.33 4.84 -10.75
N ALA A 43 -0.49 5.38 -9.54
CA ALA A 43 0.53 5.40 -8.48
C ALA A 43 0.40 4.17 -7.55
N SER A 44 0.38 2.98 -8.15
CA SER A 44 0.11 1.70 -7.48
C SER A 44 1.35 0.85 -7.24
N VAL A 45 2.52 1.22 -7.79
CA VAL A 45 3.73 0.39 -7.72
C VAL A 45 4.58 0.80 -6.53
N CYS A 46 4.17 0.36 -5.33
CA CYS A 46 4.93 0.57 -4.10
C CYS A 46 5.97 -0.54 -3.94
N VAL A 47 7.26 -0.18 -3.93
CA VAL A 47 8.39 -1.13 -3.89
C VAL A 47 9.40 -0.84 -2.79
N ASN A 48 9.07 0.02 -1.82
CA ASN A 48 9.92 0.18 -0.64
C ASN A 48 10.09 -1.16 0.10
N LEU A 49 11.29 -1.44 0.62
CA LEU A 49 11.54 -2.66 1.38
C LEU A 49 10.92 -2.60 2.78
N LEU A 50 10.40 -3.73 3.24
CA LEU A 50 10.01 -3.92 4.63
C LEU A 50 11.25 -4.06 5.52
N ARG A 51 11.86 -2.93 5.91
CA ARG A 51 13.02 -2.94 6.81
C ARG A 51 12.66 -3.40 8.23
N HIS A 52 11.50 -3.01 8.71
CA HIS A 52 11.02 -3.38 10.04
C HIS A 52 9.54 -3.81 9.94
N PRO A 53 9.16 -4.98 10.49
CA PRO A 53 7.81 -5.54 10.32
C PRO A 53 6.70 -4.69 10.94
N ALA A 54 7.04 -3.77 11.85
CA ALA A 54 6.09 -2.84 12.46
C ALA A 54 5.73 -1.62 11.58
N TRP A 55 6.32 -1.48 10.39
CA TRP A 55 6.01 -0.37 9.50
C TRP A 55 4.52 -0.34 9.13
N GLY A 56 3.85 0.79 9.35
CA GLY A 56 2.40 0.93 9.19
C GLY A 56 1.89 0.60 7.78
N ARG A 57 2.72 0.81 6.76
CA ARG A 57 2.38 0.53 5.36
C ARG A 57 3.04 -0.74 4.82
N ALA A 58 3.52 -1.63 5.69
CA ALA A 58 4.14 -2.91 5.32
C ALA A 58 3.29 -3.72 4.32
N GLN A 59 1.97 -3.70 4.48
CA GLN A 59 1.03 -4.39 3.58
C GLN A 59 1.06 -3.90 2.12
N GLU A 60 1.55 -2.68 1.87
CA GLU A 60 1.62 -2.09 0.53
C GLU A 60 2.88 -2.47 -0.24
N CYS A 61 3.87 -3.14 0.37
CA CYS A 61 5.10 -3.58 -0.30
C CYS A 61 5.15 -5.09 -0.54
N TYR A 62 6.21 -5.56 -1.22
CA TYR A 62 6.41 -6.98 -1.54
C TYR A 62 7.23 -7.75 -0.48
N GLY A 63 7.52 -7.14 0.67
CA GLY A 63 8.30 -7.74 1.75
C GLY A 63 9.70 -7.15 1.88
N GLU A 64 10.62 -7.91 2.47
CA GLU A 64 11.96 -7.46 2.86
C GLU A 64 13.06 -7.78 1.84
N ASP A 65 12.81 -8.70 0.90
CA ASP A 65 13.80 -9.15 -0.08
C ASP A 65 13.82 -8.25 -1.34
N PRO A 66 14.98 -7.65 -1.69
CA PRO A 66 15.08 -6.80 -2.88
C PRO A 66 14.91 -7.56 -4.19
N VAL A 67 15.24 -8.85 -4.27
CA VAL A 67 15.13 -9.63 -5.52
C VAL A 67 13.67 -9.93 -5.85
N LEU A 68 12.90 -10.42 -4.88
CA LEU A 68 11.47 -10.63 -4.99
C LEU A 68 10.75 -9.32 -5.29
N THR A 69 11.08 -8.26 -4.55
CA THR A 69 10.50 -6.91 -4.75
C THR A 69 10.76 -6.40 -6.16
N ALA A 70 11.99 -6.57 -6.69
CA ALA A 70 12.34 -6.21 -8.06
C ALA A 70 11.49 -6.98 -9.09
N ARG A 71 11.37 -8.30 -8.95
CA ARG A 71 10.63 -9.16 -9.88
C ARG A 71 9.13 -8.85 -9.90
N MET A 72 8.53 -8.74 -8.72
CA MET A 72 7.10 -8.44 -8.58
C MET A 72 6.79 -6.99 -9.00
N GLY A 73 7.63 -6.02 -8.60
CA GLY A 73 7.53 -4.63 -9.01
C GLY A 73 7.62 -4.44 -10.52
N ALA A 74 8.55 -5.12 -11.18
CA ALA A 74 8.68 -5.10 -12.64
C ALA A 74 7.45 -5.69 -13.32
N ALA A 75 6.90 -6.78 -12.79
CA ALA A 75 5.70 -7.44 -13.31
C ALA A 75 4.45 -6.54 -13.26
N ILE A 76 4.12 -5.98 -12.10
CA ILE A 76 2.97 -5.07 -12.00
C ILE A 76 3.12 -3.86 -12.93
N THR A 77 4.35 -3.36 -13.08
CA THR A 77 4.65 -2.22 -13.96
C THR A 77 4.36 -2.54 -15.41
N ARG A 78 4.82 -3.69 -15.92
CA ARG A 78 4.53 -4.15 -17.28
C ARG A 78 3.02 -4.29 -17.52
N GLY A 79 2.29 -4.84 -16.55
CA GLY A 79 0.84 -5.01 -16.67
C GLY A 79 0.07 -3.68 -16.68
N VAL A 80 0.33 -2.80 -15.70
CA VAL A 80 -0.36 -1.51 -15.57
C VAL A 80 -0.14 -0.63 -16.79
N ARG A 81 1.10 -0.57 -17.27
CA ARG A 81 1.51 0.35 -18.34
C ARG A 81 0.91 0.05 -19.70
N VAL A 82 0.27 -1.10 -19.88
CA VAL A 82 -0.50 -1.40 -21.09
C VAL A 82 -1.67 -0.40 -21.25
N ASN A 83 -2.28 0.04 -20.14
CA ASN A 83 -3.52 0.83 -20.18
C ASN A 83 -3.45 2.18 -19.45
N ALA A 84 -2.54 2.34 -18.47
CA ALA A 84 -2.33 3.58 -17.74
C ALA A 84 -0.86 3.76 -17.39
N MET A 85 -0.35 5.00 -17.38
CA MET A 85 1.04 5.27 -17.02
C MET A 85 1.36 4.72 -15.63
N ALA A 86 2.39 3.90 -15.53
CA ALA A 86 2.80 3.26 -14.27
C ALA A 86 3.76 4.17 -13.49
N CYS A 87 3.45 4.42 -12.22
CA CYS A 87 4.30 5.18 -11.31
C CYS A 87 4.84 4.31 -10.18
N VAL A 88 6.17 4.24 -10.10
CA VAL A 88 6.90 3.58 -9.01
C VAL A 88 7.09 4.53 -7.83
N LYS A 89 6.89 4.03 -6.61
CA LYS A 89 6.93 4.81 -5.39
C LYS A 89 7.43 3.99 -4.19
N HIS A 90 7.85 4.61 -3.10
CA HIS A 90 8.16 6.03 -2.92
C HIS A 90 9.68 6.14 -2.95
N PHE A 91 10.21 6.81 -3.97
CA PHE A 91 11.64 6.91 -4.22
C PHE A 91 12.23 7.98 -3.30
N ALA A 92 13.04 7.66 -2.29
CA ALA A 92 13.44 6.32 -1.83
C ALA A 92 13.45 6.26 -0.30
N LEU A 93 13.72 5.07 0.26
CA LEU A 93 13.98 4.86 1.69
C LEU A 93 12.81 5.22 2.64
N ASN A 94 11.57 5.18 2.14
CA ASN A 94 10.38 5.45 2.94
C ASN A 94 9.73 4.16 3.45
N SER A 95 10.19 3.69 4.61
CA SER A 95 9.69 2.47 5.26
C SER A 95 9.37 2.69 6.75
N MET A 96 8.95 3.90 7.11
CA MET A 96 8.53 4.32 8.45
C MET A 96 7.40 5.33 8.28
N GLU A 97 6.28 5.14 8.97
CA GLU A 97 5.09 5.94 8.76
C GLU A 97 5.00 7.13 9.73
N ASN A 98 5.30 6.91 11.00
CA ASN A 98 5.04 7.90 12.06
C ASN A 98 5.94 9.15 11.95
N GLU A 99 7.14 9.00 11.40
CA GLU A 99 8.13 10.09 11.23
C GLU A 99 8.41 10.42 9.76
N ARG A 100 7.59 9.93 8.82
CA ARG A 100 7.87 10.00 7.38
C ARG A 100 8.07 11.41 6.82
N PHE A 101 7.50 12.42 7.48
CA PHE A 101 7.59 13.81 7.07
C PHE A 101 8.82 14.55 7.60
N GLU A 102 9.55 13.97 8.55
CA GLU A 102 10.63 14.67 9.26
C GLU A 102 11.94 13.87 9.31
N VAL A 103 11.84 12.54 9.28
CA VAL A 103 12.99 11.64 9.39
C VAL A 103 14.03 11.94 8.32
N ASP A 104 15.29 11.98 8.75
CA ASP A 104 16.46 12.04 7.88
C ASP A 104 17.18 10.71 7.90
N VAL A 105 17.09 10.00 6.77
CA VAL A 105 17.66 8.66 6.63
C VAL A 105 19.13 8.79 6.25
N SER A 106 20.00 8.31 7.14
CA SER A 106 21.38 8.01 6.82
C SER A 106 21.52 6.55 6.38
N VAL A 107 22.26 6.34 5.30
CA VAL A 107 22.54 5.01 4.75
C VAL A 107 23.92 5.03 4.11
N ASP A 108 24.68 3.96 4.31
CA ASP A 108 25.95 3.75 3.65
C ASP A 108 25.77 3.62 2.13
N GLU A 109 26.76 4.05 1.35
CA GLU A 109 26.68 4.06 -0.12
C GLU A 109 26.51 2.66 -0.71
N HIS A 110 27.20 1.68 -0.16
CA HIS A 110 27.11 0.30 -0.61
C HIS A 110 25.73 -0.26 -0.29
N ALA A 111 25.23 -0.06 0.94
CA ALA A 111 23.89 -0.49 1.32
C ALA A 111 22.79 0.19 0.47
N LEU A 112 22.96 1.47 0.15
CA LEU A 112 22.05 2.20 -0.73
C LEU A 112 21.96 1.53 -2.10
N HIS A 113 23.11 1.27 -2.74
CA HIS A 113 23.15 0.72 -4.10
C HIS A 113 22.93 -0.80 -4.19
N GLU A 114 23.17 -1.56 -3.12
CA GLU A 114 22.99 -3.02 -3.13
C GLU A 114 21.65 -3.50 -2.54
N VAL A 115 21.02 -2.71 -1.65
CA VAL A 115 19.80 -3.13 -0.96
C VAL A 115 18.62 -2.24 -1.35
N TYR A 116 18.76 -0.92 -1.20
CA TYR A 116 17.60 -0.02 -1.22
C TYR A 116 17.24 0.55 -2.59
N LEU A 117 18.12 0.44 -3.58
CA LEU A 117 17.89 0.96 -4.92
C LEU A 117 17.67 -0.09 -6.03
N PRO A 118 18.21 -1.34 -5.97
CA PRO A 118 18.11 -2.27 -7.10
C PRO A 118 16.68 -2.58 -7.56
N HIS A 119 15.72 -2.66 -6.64
CA HIS A 119 14.32 -2.91 -6.98
C HIS A 119 13.66 -1.71 -7.66
N PHE A 120 14.00 -0.47 -7.30
CA PHE A 120 13.56 0.72 -8.06
C PHE A 120 14.15 0.72 -9.46
N ARG A 121 15.44 0.41 -9.59
CA ARG A 121 16.11 0.31 -10.89
C ARG A 121 15.45 -0.73 -11.80
N ALA A 122 15.18 -1.94 -11.28
CA ALA A 122 14.51 -2.99 -12.05
C ALA A 122 13.11 -2.57 -12.54
N VAL A 123 12.37 -1.81 -11.73
CA VAL A 123 11.06 -1.27 -12.12
C VAL A 123 11.17 -0.18 -13.19
N VAL A 124 12.17 0.70 -13.07
CA VAL A 124 12.49 1.70 -14.08
C VAL A 124 12.87 1.04 -15.40
N GLU A 125 13.72 0.00 -15.38
CA GLU A 125 14.13 -0.77 -16.56
C GLU A 125 12.98 -1.60 -17.16
N ALA A 126 12.01 -2.03 -16.34
CA ALA A 126 10.75 -2.62 -16.82
C ALA A 126 9.81 -1.58 -17.47
N GLY A 127 10.19 -0.30 -17.40
CA GLY A 127 9.57 0.80 -18.12
C GLY A 127 8.52 1.57 -17.33
N ALA A 128 8.75 1.83 -16.05
CA ALA A 128 7.95 2.82 -15.33
C ALA A 128 7.88 4.15 -16.11
N ASP A 129 6.69 4.72 -16.25
CA ASP A 129 6.47 5.98 -16.96
C ASP A 129 6.77 7.19 -16.05
N SER A 130 6.64 6.99 -14.74
CA SER A 130 6.87 7.98 -13.71
C SER A 130 7.49 7.39 -12.43
N VAL A 131 8.14 8.25 -11.65
CA VAL A 131 8.64 7.97 -10.29
C VAL A 131 8.04 8.99 -9.32
N MET A 132 7.53 8.54 -8.18
CA MET A 132 7.09 9.43 -7.10
C MET A 132 8.16 9.52 -6.04
N SER A 133 8.61 10.74 -5.72
CA SER A 133 9.53 10.98 -4.61
C SER A 133 8.85 10.70 -3.26
N SER A 134 9.60 10.30 -2.23
CA SER A 134 9.05 10.13 -0.89
C SER A 134 8.97 11.44 -0.09
N TYR A 135 8.41 11.38 1.11
CA TYR A 135 8.31 12.51 2.03
C TYR A 135 9.61 12.79 2.81
N ASN A 136 10.37 11.75 3.16
CA ASN A 136 11.49 11.84 4.09
C ASN A 136 12.68 12.60 3.50
N ARG A 137 13.64 12.91 4.39
CA ARG A 137 14.98 13.34 3.98
C ARG A 137 15.89 12.12 3.82
N VAL A 138 16.89 12.27 2.97
CA VAL A 138 18.00 11.33 2.82
C VAL A 138 19.29 12.13 2.82
N ARG A 139 20.16 11.86 3.79
CA ARG A 139 21.44 12.57 3.97
C ARG A 139 21.29 14.10 3.99
N GLY A 140 20.30 14.60 4.72
CA GLY A 140 20.09 16.03 4.96
C GLY A 140 19.10 16.72 4.04
N GLU A 141 18.76 16.14 2.88
CA GLU A 141 17.88 16.77 1.90
C GLU A 141 16.55 16.04 1.73
N TYR A 142 15.45 16.80 1.69
CA TYR A 142 14.12 16.25 1.36
C TYR A 142 14.11 15.70 -0.05
N MET A 143 13.39 14.59 -0.26
CA MET A 143 13.44 13.88 -1.54
C MET A 143 12.93 14.68 -2.74
N ASP A 144 12.14 15.74 -2.55
CA ASP A 144 11.75 16.62 -3.66
C ASP A 144 12.89 17.51 -4.17
N VAL A 145 13.86 17.84 -3.31
CA VAL A 145 15.03 18.66 -3.64
C VAL A 145 16.32 17.84 -3.72
N ASN A 146 16.28 16.54 -3.46
CA ASN A 146 17.45 15.66 -3.44
C ASN A 146 17.97 15.36 -4.85
N ARG A 147 18.87 16.22 -5.35
CA ARG A 147 19.45 16.11 -6.70
C ARG A 147 20.25 14.83 -6.89
N ALA A 148 20.99 14.41 -5.86
CA ALA A 148 21.84 13.22 -5.91
C ALA A 148 21.02 11.99 -6.31
N LEU A 149 19.85 11.79 -5.71
CA LEU A 149 18.98 10.66 -6.05
C LEU A 149 18.10 10.93 -7.29
N LEU A 150 17.46 12.10 -7.39
CA LEU A 150 16.48 12.37 -8.46
C LEU A 150 17.11 12.62 -9.84
N THR A 151 18.35 13.09 -9.88
CA THR A 151 19.02 13.42 -11.14
C THR A 151 20.26 12.57 -11.34
N ASP A 152 21.18 12.52 -10.39
CA ASP A 152 22.47 11.85 -10.62
C ASP A 152 22.25 10.32 -10.71
N VAL A 153 21.64 9.70 -9.71
CA VAL A 153 21.30 8.26 -9.76
C VAL A 153 20.18 7.98 -10.78
N LEU A 154 18.99 8.54 -10.57
CA LEU A 154 17.81 8.15 -11.35
C LEU A 154 17.95 8.46 -12.85
N ARG A 155 18.51 9.61 -13.22
CA ARG A 155 18.54 10.04 -14.63
C ARG A 155 19.89 9.83 -15.29
N GLN A 156 21.00 10.13 -14.63
CA GLN A 156 22.32 10.03 -15.25
C GLN A 156 22.83 8.58 -15.21
N GLU A 157 22.74 7.89 -14.07
CA GLU A 157 23.19 6.50 -13.97
C GLU A 157 22.20 5.52 -14.59
N TRP A 158 20.90 5.64 -14.30
CA TRP A 158 19.90 4.67 -14.79
C TRP A 158 19.24 5.06 -16.12
N GLY A 159 19.45 6.30 -16.59
CA GLY A 159 18.88 6.75 -17.86
C GLY A 159 17.37 7.00 -17.83
N PHE A 160 16.76 7.23 -16.66
CA PHE A 160 15.30 7.43 -16.57
C PHE A 160 14.82 8.66 -17.37
N SER A 161 14.00 8.40 -18.39
CA SER A 161 13.46 9.42 -19.28
C SER A 161 12.04 9.87 -18.94
N GLY A 162 11.39 9.26 -17.95
CA GLY A 162 10.04 9.64 -17.53
C GLY A 162 10.01 10.94 -16.71
N PHE A 163 8.89 11.17 -16.04
CA PHE A 163 8.70 12.33 -15.17
C PHE A 163 8.62 11.94 -13.69
N VAL A 164 9.08 12.83 -12.81
CA VAL A 164 9.05 12.65 -11.36
C VAL A 164 7.93 13.49 -10.75
N THR A 165 7.16 12.91 -9.83
CA THR A 165 6.14 13.63 -9.04
C THR A 165 6.56 13.71 -7.59
N SER A 166 6.12 14.75 -6.88
CA SER A 166 6.09 14.70 -5.43
C SER A 166 5.11 13.63 -4.93
N ASP A 167 5.29 13.18 -3.70
CA ASP A 167 4.16 12.66 -2.92
C ASP A 167 3.13 13.78 -2.63
N TRP A 168 2.00 13.44 -2.03
CA TRP A 168 0.84 14.31 -1.88
C TRP A 168 1.04 15.43 -0.87
N VAL A 169 0.76 16.68 -1.28
CA VAL A 169 0.63 17.88 -0.42
C VAL A 169 1.92 18.27 0.29
N PHE A 170 2.43 17.42 1.18
CA PHE A 170 3.64 17.59 1.98
C PHE A 170 4.90 17.03 1.30
N GLY A 171 4.78 16.56 0.06
CA GLY A 171 5.91 16.05 -0.71
C GLY A 171 6.70 17.14 -1.43
N THR A 172 6.40 18.42 -1.24
CA THR A 172 7.14 19.55 -1.85
C THR A 172 7.46 20.59 -0.80
N HIS A 173 8.75 20.89 -0.65
CA HIS A 173 9.31 21.80 0.34
C HIS A 173 9.85 23.08 -0.30
N ASP A 174 10.29 23.01 -1.57
CA ASP A 174 10.80 24.18 -2.30
C ASP A 174 10.34 24.19 -3.76
N ALA A 175 9.82 25.32 -4.24
CA ALA A 175 9.31 25.46 -5.60
C ALA A 175 10.42 25.43 -6.67
N PHE A 176 11.59 26.01 -6.39
CA PHE A 176 12.69 26.21 -7.33
C PHE A 176 13.65 25.03 -7.33
N LEU A 177 14.14 24.68 -6.14
CA LEU A 177 15.11 23.61 -5.95
C LEU A 177 14.52 22.28 -6.39
N SER A 178 13.23 22.04 -6.19
CA SER A 178 12.62 20.79 -6.64
C SER A 178 12.64 20.60 -8.16
N LEU A 179 12.42 21.68 -8.92
CA LEU A 179 12.58 21.65 -10.39
C LEU A 179 14.03 21.43 -10.81
N GLN A 180 14.98 22.06 -10.11
CA GLN A 180 16.41 21.92 -10.40
C GLN A 180 16.98 20.55 -10.03
N ALA A 181 16.45 19.94 -8.96
CA ALA A 181 16.79 18.60 -8.50
C ALA A 181 16.24 17.49 -9.40
N GLY A 182 15.18 17.79 -10.18
CA GLY A 182 14.63 16.89 -11.18
C GLY A 182 13.20 16.41 -10.92
N MET A 183 12.50 16.98 -9.94
CA MET A 183 11.07 16.76 -9.69
C MET A 183 10.23 17.59 -10.65
N ASP A 184 9.44 16.94 -11.50
CA ASP A 184 8.74 17.61 -12.60
C ASP A 184 7.32 18.07 -12.21
N VAL A 185 6.61 17.33 -11.34
CA VAL A 185 5.21 17.58 -10.98
C VAL A 185 5.03 17.74 -9.47
N GLU A 186 4.38 18.84 -9.05
CA GLU A 186 3.89 19.02 -7.68
C GLU A 186 2.47 18.46 -7.56
N MET A 187 2.27 17.52 -6.63
CA MET A 187 1.00 16.82 -6.40
C MET A 187 0.36 17.24 -5.08
N PRO A 188 -0.98 17.27 -4.99
CA PRO A 188 -1.94 17.05 -6.07
C PRO A 188 -2.24 18.31 -6.89
N LEU A 189 -1.74 19.47 -6.44
CA LEU A 189 -1.99 20.78 -7.01
C LEU A 189 -0.69 21.57 -7.03
N ARG A 190 -0.65 22.63 -7.84
CA ARG A 190 0.44 23.62 -7.86
C ARG A 190 0.37 24.56 -6.64
N LEU A 191 0.64 24.06 -5.42
CA LEU A 191 0.50 24.84 -4.19
C LEU A 191 1.61 25.88 -4.04
N LEU A 192 2.85 25.42 -3.85
CA LEU A 192 4.05 26.27 -3.75
C LEU A 192 4.41 26.83 -5.12
N ARG A 193 4.34 26.01 -6.17
CA ARG A 193 4.79 26.44 -7.50
C ARG A 193 3.90 27.51 -8.13
N ALA A 194 2.57 27.50 -7.90
CA ALA A 194 1.73 28.58 -8.40
C ALA A 194 2.02 29.92 -7.71
N ARG A 195 2.43 29.88 -6.44
CA ARG A 195 2.75 31.07 -5.66
C ARG A 195 4.09 31.67 -6.07
N GLU A 196 5.10 30.84 -6.29
CA GLU A 196 6.50 31.27 -6.31
C GLU A 196 7.10 31.35 -7.72
N LEU A 197 6.76 30.40 -8.61
CA LEU A 197 7.37 30.34 -9.94
C LEU A 197 7.09 31.57 -10.82
N PRO A 198 5.88 32.17 -10.84
CA PRO A 198 5.62 33.30 -11.73
C PRO A 198 6.53 34.50 -11.47
N ALA A 199 6.84 34.81 -10.20
CA ALA A 199 7.71 35.92 -9.86
C ALA A 199 9.16 35.62 -10.20
N ALA A 200 9.66 34.45 -9.83
CA ALA A 200 11.04 34.04 -10.14
C ALA A 200 11.34 33.98 -11.64
N LEU A 201 10.38 33.53 -12.45
CA LEU A 201 10.52 33.52 -13.90
C LEU A 201 10.60 34.95 -14.48
N ARG A 202 9.85 35.90 -13.92
CA ARG A 202 9.92 37.32 -14.36
C ARG A 202 11.21 37.99 -13.92
N ASN A 203 11.69 37.68 -12.72
CA ASN A 203 12.88 38.27 -12.13
C ASN A 203 14.20 37.66 -12.65
N GLY A 204 14.14 36.45 -13.23
CA GLY A 204 15.31 35.73 -13.71
C GLY A 204 15.93 34.76 -12.68
N ASP A 205 15.35 34.65 -11.48
CA ASP A 205 15.80 33.73 -10.42
C ASP A 205 15.66 32.25 -10.82
N LEU A 206 14.74 31.95 -11.74
CA LEU A 206 14.58 30.62 -12.33
C LEU A 206 14.68 30.71 -13.86
N ALA A 207 15.60 29.93 -14.43
CA ALA A 207 15.73 29.85 -15.88
C ALA A 207 14.47 29.20 -16.50
N ARG A 208 13.88 29.86 -17.50
CA ARG A 208 12.74 29.31 -18.27
C ARG A 208 13.03 27.92 -18.84
N ALA A 209 14.30 27.66 -19.19
CA ALA A 209 14.74 26.36 -19.70
C ALA A 209 14.48 25.21 -18.71
N THR A 210 14.62 25.43 -17.40
CA THR A 210 14.38 24.42 -16.35
C THR A 210 12.92 23.98 -16.33
N VAL A 211 11.99 24.94 -16.41
CA VAL A 211 10.54 24.64 -16.48
C VAL A 211 10.20 23.91 -17.78
N LEU A 212 10.75 24.36 -18.91
CA LEU A 212 10.52 23.73 -20.20
C LEU A 212 11.07 22.30 -20.27
N GLN A 213 12.18 22.01 -19.60
CA GLN A 213 12.73 20.65 -19.53
C GLN A 213 11.78 19.71 -18.78
N SER A 214 11.22 20.16 -17.66
CA SER A 214 10.20 19.41 -16.91
C SER A 214 8.94 19.18 -17.74
N ALA A 215 8.44 20.23 -18.41
CA ALA A 215 7.29 20.14 -19.31
C ALA A 215 7.53 19.14 -20.47
N ARG A 216 8.74 19.13 -21.05
CA ARG A 216 9.11 18.18 -22.10
C ARG A 216 9.08 16.74 -21.62
N ARG A 217 9.56 16.43 -20.41
CA ARG A 217 9.52 15.08 -19.83
C ARG A 217 8.07 14.61 -19.68
N ILE A 218 7.23 15.43 -19.05
CA ILE A 218 5.80 15.13 -18.84
C ILE A 218 5.10 14.90 -20.18
N LEU A 219 5.20 15.85 -21.11
CA LEU A 219 4.52 15.77 -22.40
C LEU A 219 5.02 14.59 -23.24
N ARG A 220 6.33 14.35 -23.28
CA ARG A 220 6.91 13.20 -23.98
C ARG A 220 6.34 11.90 -23.45
N THR A 221 6.35 11.69 -22.13
CA THR A 221 5.80 10.47 -21.52
C THR A 221 4.32 10.31 -21.84
N CYS A 222 3.51 11.36 -21.66
CA CYS A 222 2.08 11.33 -21.97
C CYS A 222 1.81 10.99 -23.45
N VAL A 223 2.54 11.61 -24.38
CA VAL A 223 2.38 11.37 -25.82
C VAL A 223 2.84 9.97 -26.21
N GLN A 224 4.01 9.52 -25.72
CA GLN A 224 4.51 8.17 -26.00
C GLN A 224 3.57 7.10 -25.47
N HIS A 225 3.10 7.24 -24.23
CA HIS A 225 2.14 6.30 -23.65
C HIS A 225 0.82 6.30 -24.43
N ALA A 226 0.30 7.48 -24.80
CA ALA A 226 -0.92 7.58 -25.60
C ALA A 226 -0.78 6.96 -27.00
N ALA A 227 0.41 7.05 -27.61
CA ALA A 227 0.69 6.49 -28.92
C ALA A 227 0.95 4.97 -28.90
N ALA A 228 1.42 4.42 -27.78
CA ALA A 228 1.76 2.99 -27.66
C ALA A 228 0.58 2.11 -27.23
N ARG A 229 -0.46 2.68 -26.62
CA ARG A 229 -1.64 1.93 -26.15
C ARG A 229 -2.71 1.81 -27.24
N GLU A 230 -3.63 0.85 -27.07
CA GLU A 230 -4.81 0.73 -27.93
C GLU A 230 -5.62 2.03 -27.97
N MET A 231 -6.15 2.41 -29.14
CA MET A 231 -6.92 3.65 -29.28
C MET A 231 -8.28 3.58 -28.59
N GLU A 232 -9.01 2.48 -28.78
CA GLU A 232 -10.35 2.29 -28.21
C GLU A 232 -10.28 2.09 -26.70
N ALA A 233 -11.05 2.87 -25.95
CA ALA A 233 -11.09 2.78 -24.50
C ALA A 233 -11.94 1.58 -24.04
N PRO A 234 -11.51 0.82 -23.01
CA PRO A 234 -12.31 -0.26 -22.47
C PRO A 234 -13.62 0.29 -21.89
N THR A 235 -14.70 -0.46 -22.07
CA THR A 235 -16.00 -0.08 -21.51
C THR A 235 -16.00 -0.20 -19.99
N ARG A 236 -16.93 0.50 -19.32
CA ARG A 236 -17.09 0.41 -17.86
C ARG A 236 -17.48 -0.98 -17.36
N ALA A 237 -17.89 -1.90 -18.25
CA ALA A 237 -18.24 -3.27 -17.89
C ALA A 237 -17.03 -4.10 -17.40
N VAL A 238 -15.81 -3.67 -17.71
CA VAL A 238 -14.59 -4.35 -17.22
C VAL A 238 -14.36 -4.13 -15.71
N ILE A 239 -14.93 -3.05 -15.15
CA ILE A 239 -14.73 -2.67 -13.75
C ILE A 239 -15.44 -3.67 -12.83
N ALA A 240 -14.69 -4.31 -11.92
CA ALA A 240 -15.22 -5.36 -11.05
C ALA A 240 -15.93 -6.49 -11.83
N SER A 241 -15.49 -6.75 -13.05
CA SER A 241 -16.00 -7.82 -13.90
C SER A 241 -15.83 -9.20 -13.24
N PRO A 242 -16.62 -10.22 -13.65
CA PRO A 242 -16.42 -11.59 -13.18
C PRO A 242 -14.99 -12.09 -13.34
N ALA A 243 -14.31 -11.73 -14.44
CA ALA A 243 -12.92 -12.11 -14.68
C ALA A 243 -11.94 -11.47 -13.67
N HIS A 244 -12.10 -10.18 -13.37
CA HIS A 244 -11.25 -9.51 -12.37
C HIS A 244 -11.55 -9.99 -10.94
N ARG A 245 -12.81 -10.30 -10.63
CA ARG A 245 -13.19 -10.91 -9.34
C ARG A 245 -12.62 -12.34 -9.21
N ALA A 246 -12.61 -13.11 -10.28
CA ALA A 246 -11.99 -14.44 -10.30
C ALA A 246 -10.47 -14.35 -10.15
N LEU A 247 -9.82 -13.34 -10.77
CA LEU A 247 -8.41 -13.03 -10.55
C LEU A 247 -8.14 -12.68 -9.08
N ALA A 248 -8.92 -11.78 -8.49
CA ALA A 248 -8.81 -11.42 -7.07
C ALA A 248 -8.91 -12.65 -6.15
N HIS A 249 -9.88 -13.53 -6.42
CA HIS A 249 -10.06 -14.78 -5.68
C HIS A 249 -8.86 -15.73 -5.85
N ARG A 250 -8.36 -15.91 -7.08
CA ARG A 250 -7.18 -16.74 -7.35
C ARG A 250 -5.95 -16.24 -6.59
N VAL A 251 -5.66 -14.95 -6.68
CA VAL A 251 -4.54 -14.33 -5.97
C VAL A 251 -4.70 -14.50 -4.46
N ALA A 252 -5.93 -14.32 -3.93
CA ALA A 252 -6.19 -14.53 -2.52
C ALA A 252 -5.92 -15.98 -2.10
N ALA A 253 -6.38 -16.96 -2.87
CA ALA A 253 -6.16 -18.38 -2.58
C ALA A 253 -4.67 -18.77 -2.64
N GLU A 254 -3.94 -18.30 -3.63
CA GLU A 254 -2.50 -18.58 -3.81
C GLU A 254 -1.60 -17.81 -2.83
N SER A 255 -2.13 -16.79 -2.15
CA SER A 255 -1.39 -15.99 -1.15
C SER A 255 -1.40 -16.55 0.27
N ILE A 256 -2.22 -17.59 0.55
CA ILE A 256 -2.34 -18.15 1.90
C ILE A 256 -1.12 -19.00 2.21
N VAL A 257 -0.39 -18.63 3.28
CA VAL A 257 0.77 -19.39 3.77
C VAL A 257 0.33 -20.30 4.92
N LEU A 258 0.42 -21.62 4.71
CA LEU A 258 0.18 -22.61 5.77
C LEU A 258 1.41 -22.70 6.67
N LEU A 259 1.35 -22.05 7.84
CA LEU A 259 2.48 -22.02 8.79
C LEU A 259 2.63 -23.31 9.60
N LYS A 260 1.51 -23.93 9.97
CA LYS A 260 1.48 -25.12 10.83
C LYS A 260 0.27 -25.99 10.50
N ASN A 261 0.47 -27.30 10.45
CA ASN A 261 -0.58 -28.29 10.24
C ASN A 261 -0.24 -29.59 10.97
N GLU A 262 -0.66 -29.69 12.23
CA GLU A 262 -0.40 -30.88 13.05
C GLU A 262 -1.36 -32.03 12.70
N THR A 263 -0.90 -33.25 12.96
CA THR A 263 -1.72 -34.45 12.88
C THR A 263 -2.69 -34.50 14.06
N VAL A 264 -3.97 -34.71 13.77
CA VAL A 264 -5.03 -34.92 14.74
C VAL A 264 -5.64 -36.30 14.55
N GLY A 265 -5.40 -37.20 15.51
CA GLY A 265 -5.75 -38.61 15.36
C GLY A 265 -4.86 -39.30 14.32
N ALA A 266 -5.43 -39.66 13.17
CA ALA A 266 -4.75 -40.39 12.10
C ALA A 266 -4.42 -39.56 10.84
N ALA A 267 -4.80 -38.28 10.80
CA ALA A 267 -4.65 -37.42 9.62
C ALA A 267 -4.23 -35.99 10.00
N PRO A 268 -3.59 -35.22 9.10
CA PRO A 268 -3.38 -33.78 9.33
C PRO A 268 -4.72 -33.07 9.56
N LEU A 269 -4.72 -32.02 10.39
CA LEU A 269 -5.93 -31.24 10.69
C LEU A 269 -6.52 -30.58 9.44
N LEU A 270 -5.67 -30.08 8.55
CA LEU A 270 -6.05 -29.48 7.28
C LEU A 270 -5.61 -30.34 6.08
N PRO A 271 -6.44 -30.45 5.02
CA PRO A 271 -7.78 -29.87 4.90
C PRO A 271 -8.81 -30.54 5.82
N LEU A 272 -9.91 -29.83 6.14
CA LEU A 272 -10.99 -30.39 6.96
C LEU A 272 -11.56 -31.66 6.32
N ALA A 273 -11.91 -32.64 7.14
CA ALA A 273 -12.46 -33.90 6.67
C ALA A 273 -13.83 -33.66 5.99
N PRO A 274 -14.15 -34.38 4.89
CA PRO A 274 -15.47 -34.31 4.27
C PRO A 274 -16.62 -34.70 5.22
N THR A 275 -16.31 -35.43 6.29
CA THR A 275 -17.25 -35.87 7.32
C THR A 275 -17.49 -34.85 8.44
N THR A 276 -16.80 -33.70 8.44
CA THR A 276 -16.97 -32.68 9.48
C THR A 276 -18.41 -32.20 9.52
N GLY A 277 -19.09 -32.39 10.65
CA GLY A 277 -20.50 -32.06 10.84
C GLY A 277 -20.73 -30.73 11.54
N HIS A 278 -19.80 -30.27 12.38
CA HIS A 278 -19.98 -29.06 13.19
C HIS A 278 -18.69 -28.27 13.40
N LEU A 279 -18.70 -27.01 12.93
CA LEU A 279 -17.64 -26.02 13.15
C LEU A 279 -18.06 -24.89 14.09
N ALA A 280 -17.15 -24.46 14.96
CA ALA A 280 -17.24 -23.18 15.65
C ALA A 280 -16.34 -22.15 14.99
N VAL A 281 -16.90 -21.09 14.41
CA VAL A 281 -16.13 -19.99 13.79
C VAL A 281 -16.15 -18.78 14.72
N ILE A 282 -14.99 -18.48 15.31
CA ILE A 282 -14.86 -17.58 16.44
C ILE A 282 -13.89 -16.45 16.11
N GLY A 283 -14.17 -15.24 16.55
CA GLY A 283 -13.24 -14.12 16.51
C GLY A 283 -13.78 -12.89 15.81
N ARG A 284 -13.18 -11.75 16.13
CA ARG A 284 -13.63 -10.42 15.69
C ARG A 284 -13.62 -10.29 14.16
N LEU A 285 -12.66 -10.92 13.49
CA LEU A 285 -12.46 -10.81 12.04
C LEU A 285 -13.28 -11.83 11.24
N ALA A 286 -13.87 -12.85 11.87
CA ALA A 286 -14.58 -13.93 11.18
C ALA A 286 -15.69 -13.44 10.25
N ALA A 287 -16.48 -12.46 10.69
CA ALA A 287 -17.63 -11.93 9.93
C ALA A 287 -17.39 -10.52 9.36
N ARG A 288 -16.11 -10.09 9.25
CA ARG A 288 -15.75 -8.74 8.80
C ARG A 288 -15.02 -8.77 7.47
N ALA A 289 -15.23 -7.74 6.66
CA ALA A 289 -14.32 -7.42 5.57
C ALA A 289 -13.06 -6.79 6.18
N ASN A 290 -11.90 -7.38 5.89
CA ASN A 290 -10.60 -6.85 6.24
C ASN A 290 -9.74 -6.84 4.97
N LEU A 291 -9.73 -5.70 4.28
CA LEU A 291 -9.12 -5.56 2.95
C LEU A 291 -7.79 -4.79 2.99
N GLY A 292 -7.26 -4.55 4.19
CA GLY A 292 -6.07 -3.76 4.41
C GLY A 292 -6.35 -2.33 4.84
N ASP A 293 -5.42 -1.45 4.50
CA ASP A 293 -5.36 -0.06 4.94
C ASP A 293 -6.58 0.80 4.50
N HIS A 294 -6.85 1.83 5.28
CA HIS A 294 -7.88 2.83 5.02
C HIS A 294 -7.34 4.18 4.51
N GLY A 295 -6.02 4.32 4.33
CA GLY A 295 -5.35 5.45 3.70
C GLY A 295 -5.43 5.46 2.17
N SER A 296 -4.36 5.89 1.51
CA SER A 296 -4.31 6.10 0.05
C SER A 296 -4.46 4.80 -0.76
N SER A 297 -4.14 3.65 -0.18
CA SER A 297 -4.26 2.33 -0.81
C SER A 297 -5.68 1.74 -0.71
N ARG A 298 -6.62 2.39 -0.01
CA ARG A 298 -7.97 1.88 0.19
C ARG A 298 -8.77 1.78 -1.11
N VAL A 299 -9.18 0.56 -1.46
CA VAL A 299 -10.11 0.27 -2.56
C VAL A 299 -11.53 0.02 -2.02
N ARG A 300 -12.55 0.40 -2.80
CA ARG A 300 -13.97 0.18 -2.47
C ARG A 300 -14.59 -0.84 -3.44
N PRO A 301 -14.60 -2.13 -3.13
CA PRO A 301 -15.25 -3.11 -4.00
C PRO A 301 -16.77 -3.05 -3.90
N PRO A 302 -17.50 -3.46 -4.96
CA PRO A 302 -18.96 -3.54 -4.93
C PRO A 302 -19.49 -4.61 -3.96
N SER A 303 -18.66 -5.60 -3.61
CA SER A 303 -18.99 -6.68 -2.68
C SER A 303 -17.72 -7.25 -2.05
N THR A 304 -17.86 -7.89 -0.89
CA THR A 304 -16.79 -8.61 -0.17
C THR A 304 -17.31 -9.93 0.37
N VAL A 305 -16.43 -10.91 0.56
CA VAL A 305 -16.74 -12.17 1.25
C VAL A 305 -15.92 -12.22 2.52
N SER A 306 -16.58 -12.38 3.68
CA SER A 306 -15.88 -12.60 4.96
C SER A 306 -15.47 -14.07 5.13
N PRO A 307 -14.49 -14.41 5.98
CA PRO A 307 -14.13 -15.80 6.26
C PRO A 307 -15.33 -16.69 6.64
N LEU A 308 -16.23 -16.19 7.51
CA LEU A 308 -17.45 -16.89 7.89
C LEU A 308 -18.39 -17.12 6.70
N GLN A 309 -18.54 -16.12 5.84
CA GLN A 309 -19.37 -16.24 4.66
C GLN A 309 -18.78 -17.28 3.69
N GLY A 310 -17.47 -17.22 3.42
CA GLY A 310 -16.79 -18.19 2.55
C GLY A 310 -16.90 -19.63 3.08
N LEU A 311 -16.77 -19.84 4.40
CA LEU A 311 -16.98 -21.16 5.01
C LEU A 311 -18.42 -21.65 4.83
N ARG A 312 -19.42 -20.79 5.00
CA ARG A 312 -20.84 -21.16 4.79
C ARG A 312 -21.14 -21.53 3.33
N GLU A 313 -20.55 -20.79 2.40
CA GLU A 313 -20.71 -21.05 0.96
C GLU A 313 -20.01 -22.35 0.54
N ALA A 314 -18.81 -22.62 1.09
CA ALA A 314 -18.03 -23.82 0.79
C ALA A 314 -18.55 -25.08 1.49
N LEU A 315 -19.21 -24.95 2.64
CA LEU A 315 -19.63 -26.05 3.52
C LEU A 315 -21.14 -26.00 3.86
N PRO A 316 -22.05 -26.06 2.88
CA PRO A 316 -23.48 -25.85 3.11
C PRO A 316 -24.15 -26.92 3.99
N GLY A 317 -23.56 -28.12 4.09
CA GLY A 317 -24.05 -29.22 4.95
C GLY A 317 -23.51 -29.21 6.38
N VAL A 318 -22.58 -28.31 6.69
CA VAL A 318 -21.89 -28.27 7.99
C VAL A 318 -22.60 -27.30 8.91
N ARG A 319 -22.90 -27.71 10.15
CA ARG A 319 -23.43 -26.81 11.17
C ARG A 319 -22.34 -25.82 11.56
N ILE A 320 -22.53 -24.52 11.27
CA ILE A 320 -21.58 -23.47 11.65
C ILE A 320 -22.16 -22.61 12.77
N THR A 321 -21.58 -22.72 13.97
CA THR A 321 -21.87 -21.83 15.10
C THR A 321 -20.84 -20.72 15.20
N THR A 322 -21.24 -19.53 15.64
CA THR A 322 -20.38 -18.34 15.54
C THR A 322 -20.30 -17.53 16.82
N SER A 323 -19.15 -16.94 17.10
CA SER A 323 -18.97 -15.95 18.16
C SER A 323 -18.01 -14.85 17.74
N SER A 324 -18.27 -13.62 18.17
CA SER A 324 -17.32 -12.50 17.98
C SER A 324 -16.06 -12.64 18.85
N GLY A 325 -16.06 -13.55 19.84
CA GLY A 325 -14.94 -13.73 20.77
C GLY A 325 -14.86 -12.69 21.89
N ARG A 326 -15.76 -11.69 21.94
CA ARG A 326 -15.76 -10.66 23.01
C ARG A 326 -15.98 -11.21 24.42
N ASN A 327 -16.70 -12.33 24.53
CA ASN A 327 -16.88 -13.07 25.78
C ASN A 327 -16.17 -14.42 25.63
N GLU A 328 -15.00 -14.52 26.26
CA GLU A 328 -14.11 -15.68 26.19
C GLU A 328 -14.80 -16.96 26.68
N ARG A 329 -15.60 -16.90 27.75
CA ARG A 329 -16.33 -18.08 28.26
C ARG A 329 -17.39 -18.59 27.28
N ALA A 330 -18.12 -17.67 26.66
CA ALA A 330 -19.11 -18.04 25.65
C ALA A 330 -18.46 -18.61 24.39
N ALA A 331 -17.29 -18.07 23.99
CA ALA A 331 -16.50 -18.60 22.89
C ALA A 331 -15.97 -20.01 23.19
N ALA A 332 -15.42 -20.23 24.38
CA ALA A 332 -14.96 -21.53 24.86
C ALA A 332 -16.09 -22.56 24.87
N ALA A 333 -17.29 -22.21 25.37
CA ALA A 333 -18.43 -23.12 25.38
C ALA A 333 -18.88 -23.53 23.95
N LEU A 334 -18.84 -22.59 22.99
CA LEU A 334 -19.12 -22.90 21.59
C LEU A 334 -18.05 -23.79 20.95
N ALA A 335 -16.78 -23.56 21.29
CA ALA A 335 -15.67 -24.39 20.82
C ALA A 335 -15.79 -25.82 21.37
N ALA A 336 -16.06 -26.00 22.66
CA ALA A 336 -16.23 -27.32 23.28
C ALA A 336 -17.39 -28.13 22.69
N ALA A 337 -18.42 -27.46 22.18
CA ALA A 337 -19.58 -28.10 21.57
C ALA A 337 -19.37 -28.48 20.09
N ALA A 338 -18.30 -28.03 19.44
CA ALA A 338 -18.02 -28.28 18.03
C ALA A 338 -16.93 -29.33 17.81
N GLU A 339 -16.92 -29.97 16.64
CA GLU A 339 -15.86 -30.93 16.26
C GLU A 339 -14.54 -30.21 16.00
N THR A 340 -14.60 -28.99 15.45
CA THR A 340 -13.41 -28.17 15.19
C THR A 340 -13.74 -26.69 15.38
N ALA A 341 -12.83 -25.97 16.03
CA ALA A 341 -12.92 -24.52 16.17
C ALA A 341 -11.95 -23.82 15.20
N ILE A 342 -12.44 -22.81 14.49
CA ILE A 342 -11.68 -21.91 13.63
C ILE A 342 -11.68 -20.54 14.29
N VAL A 343 -10.51 -20.08 14.74
CA VAL A 343 -10.32 -18.76 15.36
C VAL A 343 -9.76 -17.79 14.32
N VAL A 344 -10.51 -16.76 13.98
CA VAL A 344 -10.13 -15.73 12.99
C VAL A 344 -9.79 -14.43 13.74
N VAL A 345 -8.49 -14.22 13.94
CA VAL A 345 -7.89 -13.08 14.65
C VAL A 345 -6.74 -12.50 13.84
N GLY A 346 -6.27 -11.32 14.24
CA GLY A 346 -5.24 -10.60 13.53
C GLY A 346 -5.50 -9.09 13.55
N LEU A 347 -4.72 -8.40 12.75
CA LEU A 347 -4.69 -6.94 12.71
C LEU A 347 -5.73 -6.39 11.74
N ASP A 348 -6.19 -5.18 11.99
CA ASP A 348 -7.02 -4.40 11.07
C ASP A 348 -6.44 -2.98 10.90
N GLN A 349 -7.11 -2.14 10.12
CA GLN A 349 -6.67 -0.77 9.80
C GLN A 349 -6.48 0.15 11.02
N HIS A 350 -6.92 -0.28 12.20
CA HIS A 350 -6.73 0.47 13.44
C HIS A 350 -5.40 0.14 14.11
N ASP A 351 -4.80 -1.00 13.77
CA ASP A 351 -3.51 -1.45 14.32
C ASP A 351 -2.34 -0.95 13.47
N GLU A 352 -2.50 -0.97 12.15
CA GLU A 352 -1.50 -0.53 11.18
C GLU A 352 -2.17 0.10 9.95
N GLY A 353 -1.47 0.99 9.28
CA GLY A 353 -1.95 1.66 8.07
C GLY A 353 -1.23 2.97 7.80
N GLU A 354 -1.60 3.66 6.73
CA GLU A 354 -1.16 5.03 6.52
C GLU A 354 -1.77 5.96 7.58
N SER A 355 -0.92 6.81 8.15
CA SER A 355 -1.26 7.77 9.18
C SER A 355 -0.79 9.16 8.79
N VAL A 356 -1.60 10.16 9.14
CA VAL A 356 -1.18 11.56 9.09
C VAL A 356 -1.06 12.00 10.54
N VAL A 357 0.03 11.61 11.19
CA VAL A 357 0.42 12.20 12.47
C VAL A 357 0.91 13.61 12.14
N THR A 358 0.07 14.61 12.34
CA THR A 358 0.38 16.03 12.04
C THR A 358 1.35 16.66 13.05
N GLY A 359 2.24 15.85 13.64
CA GLY A 359 3.08 16.21 14.80
C GLY A 359 3.99 17.41 14.59
N GLY A 360 4.47 17.61 13.36
CA GLY A 360 5.26 18.78 12.96
C GLY A 360 5.06 19.19 11.51
N VAL A 361 3.91 18.86 10.93
CA VAL A 361 3.53 19.33 9.58
C VAL A 361 3.44 20.85 9.57
N ASP A 362 4.23 21.52 8.71
CA ASP A 362 4.07 22.95 8.46
C ASP A 362 2.75 23.19 7.72
N VAL A 363 1.69 23.42 8.49
CA VAL A 363 0.37 23.84 8.01
C VAL A 363 0.39 25.13 7.19
N GLY A 364 1.52 25.83 7.11
CA GLY A 364 1.77 26.93 6.18
C GLY A 364 1.61 26.54 4.69
N VAL A 365 1.76 25.25 4.35
CA VAL A 365 1.53 24.70 2.99
C VAL A 365 0.05 24.80 2.56
N LEU A 366 -0.89 24.84 3.52
CA LEU A 366 -2.34 25.01 3.25
C LEU A 366 -2.76 26.47 3.05
N GLY A 367 -1.80 27.40 3.03
CA GLY A 367 -2.00 28.79 2.61
C GLY A 367 -2.07 29.80 3.75
N ARG A 368 -1.61 31.03 3.46
CA ARG A 368 -1.53 32.15 4.42
C ARG A 368 -2.88 32.66 4.96
N ALA A 369 -4.01 32.17 4.49
CA ALA A 369 -5.32 32.51 5.07
C ALA A 369 -5.45 32.09 6.56
N PHE A 370 -4.57 31.20 7.04
CA PHE A 370 -4.50 30.75 8.43
C PHE A 370 -3.20 31.16 9.16
N ALA A 371 -2.35 31.99 8.56
CA ALA A 371 -0.94 32.13 8.95
C ALA A 371 -0.58 33.30 9.89
N SER A 372 -1.51 33.90 10.63
CA SER A 372 -1.12 34.84 11.69
C SER A 372 -2.12 34.90 12.85
N GLY A 373 -1.59 34.77 14.07
CA GLY A 373 -2.31 35.06 15.31
C GLY A 373 -2.51 33.86 16.26
N PRO A 374 -3.10 34.10 17.45
CA PRO A 374 -3.36 33.09 18.48
C PRO A 374 -4.19 31.89 17.98
N LEU A 375 -4.92 32.06 16.88
CA LEU A 375 -5.70 31.01 16.22
C LEU A 375 -4.83 29.86 15.65
N ARG A 376 -3.58 30.11 15.24
CA ARG A 376 -2.65 29.07 14.76
C ARG A 376 -2.32 28.05 15.85
N ARG A 377 -2.07 28.51 17.08
CA ARG A 377 -1.76 27.61 18.22
C ARG A 377 -2.98 26.77 18.60
N VAL A 378 -4.18 27.35 18.51
CA VAL A 378 -5.45 26.65 18.79
C VAL A 378 -5.75 25.62 17.71
N LEU A 379 -5.56 25.95 16.43
CA LEU A 379 -5.75 25.02 15.30
C LEU A 379 -4.71 23.89 15.29
N ILE A 380 -3.44 24.19 15.56
CA ILE A 380 -2.39 23.16 15.74
C ILE A 380 -2.72 22.28 16.95
N GLY A 381 -3.13 22.87 18.07
CA GLY A 381 -3.57 22.13 19.25
C GLY A 381 -4.77 21.22 18.98
N LEU A 382 -5.77 21.69 18.23
CA LEU A 382 -6.93 20.90 17.77
C LEU A 382 -6.54 19.82 16.76
N ALA A 383 -5.62 20.11 15.84
CA ALA A 383 -5.09 19.14 14.89
C ALA A 383 -4.28 18.05 15.60
N HIS A 384 -3.46 18.39 16.61
CA HIS A 384 -2.79 17.41 17.48
C HIS A 384 -3.77 16.61 18.33
N LEU A 385 -4.85 17.24 18.83
CA LEU A 385 -5.89 16.52 19.58
C LEU A 385 -6.66 15.57 18.66
N ALA A 386 -6.92 15.97 17.41
CA ALA A 386 -7.52 15.13 16.38
C ALA A 386 -6.56 14.05 15.87
N SER A 387 -5.26 14.32 15.82
CA SER A 387 -4.22 13.35 15.43
C SER A 387 -4.06 12.24 16.46
N ARG A 388 -4.35 12.50 17.74
CA ARG A 388 -4.49 11.46 18.78
C ARG A 388 -5.65 10.50 18.54
N PHE A 389 -6.57 10.81 17.61
CA PHE A 389 -7.63 9.91 17.14
C PHE A 389 -7.33 9.33 15.76
N VAL A 390 -6.15 9.60 15.17
CA VAL A 390 -5.74 8.99 13.91
C VAL A 390 -5.45 7.51 14.16
N ARG A 391 -6.10 6.68 13.35
CA ARG A 391 -6.03 5.22 13.35
C ARG A 391 -5.09 4.81 12.22
N GLY A 392 -4.21 3.84 12.48
CA GLY A 392 -3.09 3.47 11.60
C GLY A 392 -1.74 3.94 12.16
N GLY A 393 -0.68 3.91 11.34
CA GLY A 393 0.69 4.26 11.72
C GLY A 393 1.55 3.02 11.97
N ASP A 394 2.80 3.26 12.39
CA ASP A 394 3.70 2.17 12.76
C ASP A 394 3.23 1.51 14.07
N ARG A 395 3.35 0.19 14.12
CA ARG A 395 2.99 -0.61 15.30
C ARG A 395 4.03 -0.44 16.40
N SER A 396 3.57 -0.38 17.65
CA SER A 396 4.45 -0.43 18.82
C SER A 396 4.77 -1.86 19.27
N SER A 397 4.01 -2.85 18.81
CA SER A 397 4.22 -4.28 19.08
C SER A 397 3.90 -5.12 17.85
N LEU A 398 4.58 -6.26 17.70
CA LEU A 398 4.29 -7.27 16.69
C LEU A 398 3.31 -8.34 17.17
N GLU A 399 2.96 -8.31 18.46
CA GLU A 399 2.02 -9.25 19.07
C GLU A 399 0.58 -9.03 18.59
N LEU A 400 -0.27 -10.01 18.84
CA LEU A 400 -1.70 -9.85 18.65
C LEU A 400 -2.25 -8.90 19.71
N ARG A 401 -3.50 -8.46 19.51
CA ARG A 401 -4.22 -7.75 20.58
C ARG A 401 -4.32 -8.68 21.79
N PRO A 402 -4.11 -8.22 23.03
CA PRO A 402 -4.21 -9.08 24.22
C PRO A 402 -5.55 -9.82 24.36
N GLY A 403 -6.64 -9.26 23.81
CA GLY A 403 -7.94 -9.92 23.77
C GLY A 403 -8.03 -11.07 22.76
N ASP A 404 -7.30 -10.98 21.64
CA ASP A 404 -7.21 -12.05 20.65
C ASP A 404 -6.35 -13.21 21.21
N GLU A 405 -5.29 -12.93 21.97
CA GLU A 405 -4.47 -13.95 22.63
C GLU A 405 -5.24 -14.75 23.69
N ARG A 406 -5.95 -14.05 24.60
CA ARG A 406 -6.81 -14.71 25.59
C ARG A 406 -7.92 -15.52 24.94
N LEU A 407 -8.47 -15.04 23.83
CA LEU A 407 -9.47 -15.77 23.06
C LEU A 407 -8.89 -17.09 22.51
N ILE A 408 -7.70 -17.06 21.91
CA ILE A 408 -7.01 -18.28 21.45
C ILE A 408 -6.82 -19.25 22.62
N GLN A 409 -6.26 -18.78 23.74
CA GLN A 409 -6.01 -19.61 24.92
C GLN A 409 -7.30 -20.25 25.45
N ALA A 410 -8.39 -19.48 25.56
CA ALA A 410 -9.67 -19.98 26.02
C ALA A 410 -10.28 -21.02 25.07
N VAL A 411 -10.17 -20.82 23.75
CA VAL A 411 -10.65 -21.78 22.75
C VAL A 411 -9.81 -23.05 22.76
N VAL A 412 -8.48 -22.95 22.81
CA VAL A 412 -7.57 -24.10 22.87
C VAL A 412 -7.80 -24.93 24.14
N ALA A 413 -8.05 -24.29 25.28
CA ALA A 413 -8.34 -25.01 26.52
C ALA A 413 -9.68 -25.78 26.47
N ALA A 414 -10.66 -25.29 25.68
CA ALA A 414 -12.01 -25.86 25.60
C ALA A 414 -12.19 -26.84 24.43
N ASN A 415 -11.39 -26.70 23.38
CA ASN A 415 -11.30 -27.59 22.22
C ASN A 415 -9.81 -27.88 21.97
N PRO A 416 -9.16 -28.64 22.87
CA PRO A 416 -7.75 -28.95 22.71
C PRO A 416 -7.58 -29.80 21.46
N GLY A 417 -6.69 -29.36 20.57
CA GLY A 417 -6.05 -30.31 19.66
C GLY A 417 -5.37 -31.42 20.49
N PRO A 418 -5.04 -32.57 19.88
CA PRO A 418 -4.50 -33.71 20.61
C PRO A 418 -3.14 -33.47 21.27
N SER A 419 -2.49 -32.33 21.01
CA SER A 419 -1.22 -31.91 21.60
C SER A 419 -1.34 -31.30 23.02
N SER A 420 -2.53 -31.27 23.62
CA SER A 420 -2.77 -30.71 24.98
C SER A 420 -3.01 -31.76 26.08
N CYS A 421 -2.78 -33.06 25.82
CA CYS A 421 -2.83 -34.13 26.83
C CYS A 421 -1.44 -34.68 27.15
#